data_AF-A0A2A5FS23-F1
#
_entry.id   AF-A0A2A5FS23-F1
#
_cell.length_a   1.000
_cell.length_b   1.000
_cell.length_c   1.000
_cell.angle_alpha   90.00
_cell.angle_beta   90.00
_cell.angle_gamma   90.00
#
_symmetry.space_group_name_H-M   'P 1'
#
loop_
_entity.id
_entity.type
_entity.pdbx_description
1 polymer ?
#
loop_
_entity_poly.entity_id
_entity_poly.type
_entity_poly.pdbx_seq_one_letter_code
_entity_poly.pdbx_strand_id
1 'polypeptide(L)'
;MVLQAGTSGGVALGAGSTVEENAVSVGATGNERRIIHVADGVNPTDAMNMSQFGTQAAVLNDRIDTINVRITELLDRVGQL
;
A
#
# COMPACT_ATOMS: atom_id res chain seq x y z
N MET A 1 23.22 -13.78 10.17
CA MET A 1 21.88 -13.86 9.55
C MET A 1 21.13 -14.98 10.25
N VAL A 2 20.00 -14.70 10.90
CA VAL A 2 19.12 -15.74 11.45
C VAL A 2 17.97 -15.91 10.46
N LEU A 3 17.82 -17.12 9.94
CA LEU A 3 16.64 -17.54 9.19
C LEU A 3 15.97 -18.62 10.01
N GLN A 4 14.69 -18.44 10.31
CA GLN A 4 13.88 -19.47 10.93
C GLN A 4 12.77 -19.87 9.96
N ALA A 5 12.71 -21.16 9.64
CA ALA A 5 11.61 -21.73 8.86
C ALA A 5 10.55 -22.31 9.81
N GLY A 6 9.29 -21.97 9.58
CA GLY A 6 8.14 -22.56 10.27
C GLY A 6 7.71 -23.88 9.63
N THR A 7 7.08 -24.77 10.40
CA THR A 7 6.55 -26.05 9.90
C THR A 7 5.37 -25.88 8.93
N SER A 8 4.84 -24.66 8.81
CA SER A 8 3.72 -24.26 7.95
C SER A 8 4.14 -23.33 6.80
N GLY A 9 5.36 -23.51 6.26
CA GLY A 9 5.83 -22.80 5.07
C GLY A 9 6.22 -21.33 5.29
N GLY A 10 6.25 -20.85 6.53
CA GLY A 10 6.67 -19.50 6.89
C GLY A 10 8.18 -19.32 6.97
N VAL A 11 8.67 -18.11 6.74
CA VAL A 11 10.09 -17.71 6.89
C VAL A 11 10.19 -16.43 7.71
N ALA A 12 10.96 -16.45 8.80
CA ALA A 12 11.35 -15.23 9.52
C ALA A 12 12.76 -14.79 9.07
N LEU A 13 12.85 -13.59 8.50
CA LEU A 13 14.08 -12.98 7.99
C LEU A 13 14.62 -11.95 8.99
N GLY A 14 15.72 -12.28 9.64
CA GLY A 14 16.41 -11.40 10.58
C GLY A 14 16.10 -11.67 12.06
N ALA A 15 16.98 -11.18 12.95
CA ALA A 15 16.84 -11.36 14.39
C ALA A 15 15.62 -10.59 14.93
N GLY A 16 14.83 -11.22 15.81
CA GLY A 16 13.61 -10.61 16.35
C GLY A 16 12.43 -10.57 15.38
N SER A 17 12.56 -11.18 14.20
CA SER A 17 11.42 -11.44 13.32
C SER A 17 10.64 -12.65 13.80
N THR A 18 9.33 -12.66 13.53
CA THR A 18 8.37 -13.64 14.06
C THR A 18 7.89 -14.55 12.92
N VAL A 19 7.79 -15.86 13.14
CA VAL A 19 7.32 -16.79 12.08
C VAL A 19 5.81 -16.71 11.96
N GLU A 20 5.32 -16.55 10.74
CA GLU A 20 3.90 -16.51 10.37
C GLU A 20 3.64 -17.55 9.26
N GLU A 21 2.49 -18.22 9.30
CA GLU A 21 2.15 -19.29 8.35
C GLU A 21 2.07 -18.76 6.90
N ASN A 22 2.69 -19.47 5.96
CA ASN A 22 2.75 -19.12 4.53
C ASN A 22 3.20 -17.68 4.22
N ALA A 23 4.01 -17.06 5.08
CA ALA A 23 4.49 -15.69 4.91
C ALA A 23 6.00 -15.55 5.11
N VAL A 24 6.59 -14.53 4.48
CA VAL A 24 7.93 -14.05 4.80
C VAL A 24 7.81 -12.87 5.73
N SER A 25 8.16 -13.06 7.00
CA SER A 25 8.17 -12.01 8.00
C SER A 25 9.52 -11.31 8.05
N VAL A 26 9.52 -9.98 8.00
CA VAL A 26 10.72 -9.13 8.08
C VAL A 26 10.87 -8.44 9.44
N GLY A 27 10.03 -8.78 10.42
CA GLY A 27 10.01 -8.15 11.74
C GLY A 27 9.00 -8.81 12.68
N ALA A 28 8.59 -8.07 13.68
CA ALA A 28 7.51 -8.43 14.59
C ALA A 28 6.66 -7.18 14.84
N THR A 29 5.45 -7.34 15.38
CA THR A 29 4.58 -6.21 15.74
C THR A 29 5.33 -5.17 16.58
N GLY A 30 5.33 -3.91 16.13
CA GLY A 30 6.04 -2.79 16.75
C GLY A 30 7.55 -2.75 16.48
N ASN A 31 8.08 -3.70 15.72
CA ASN A 31 9.48 -3.80 15.29
C ASN A 31 9.56 -4.16 13.80
N GLU A 32 8.72 -3.51 12.99
CA GLU A 32 8.68 -3.69 11.55
C GLU A 32 9.95 -3.13 10.90
N ARG A 33 10.38 -3.77 9.80
CA ARG A 33 11.49 -3.28 9.00
C ARG A 33 10.96 -2.76 7.67
N ARG A 34 11.62 -1.72 7.16
CA ARG A 34 11.39 -1.23 5.81
C ARG A 34 12.02 -2.16 4.78
N ILE A 35 11.31 -2.36 3.67
CA ILE A 35 11.87 -2.93 2.44
C ILE A 35 12.16 -1.74 1.52
N ILE A 36 13.43 -1.56 1.15
CA ILE A 36 13.90 -0.43 0.34
C ILE A 36 14.49 -0.93 -0.99
N HIS A 37 14.60 -0.03 -1.97
CA HIS A 37 15.02 -0.34 -3.34
C HIS A 37 14.09 -1.32 -4.07
N VAL A 38 12.78 -1.21 -3.79
CA VAL A 38 11.74 -1.95 -4.50
C VAL A 38 11.42 -1.21 -5.80
N ALA A 39 11.73 -1.83 -6.94
CA ALA A 39 11.34 -1.33 -8.26
C ALA A 39 9.80 -1.34 -8.40
N ASP A 40 9.29 -0.62 -9.39
CA ASP A 40 7.85 -0.62 -9.69
C ASP A 40 7.38 -2.03 -10.04
N GLY A 41 6.29 -2.48 -9.42
CA GLY A 41 5.65 -3.75 -9.76
C GLY A 41 5.03 -3.71 -11.15
N VAL A 42 5.15 -4.81 -11.91
CA VAL A 42 4.69 -4.90 -13.31
C VAL A 42 3.56 -5.93 -13.45
N ASN A 43 3.69 -7.07 -12.80
CA ASN A 43 2.70 -8.15 -12.84
C ASN A 43 1.69 -8.05 -11.68
N PRO A 44 0.51 -8.71 -11.78
CA PRO A 44 -0.52 -8.64 -10.74
C PRO A 44 -0.09 -9.10 -9.34
N THR A 45 1.00 -9.88 -9.24
CA THR A 45 1.52 -10.44 -7.98
C THR A 45 2.80 -9.75 -7.50
N ASP A 46 3.23 -8.68 -8.16
CA ASP A 46 4.42 -7.93 -7.75
C ASP A 46 4.07 -7.00 -6.58
N ALA A 47 5.06 -6.73 -5.73
CA ALA A 47 4.92 -5.74 -4.67
C ALA A 47 4.83 -4.32 -5.26
N MET A 48 3.96 -3.49 -4.69
CA MET A 48 3.86 -2.07 -5.00
C MET A 48 4.83 -1.26 -4.13
N ASN A 49 5.47 -0.24 -4.69
CA ASN A 49 6.27 0.72 -3.93
C ASN A 49 5.50 2.04 -3.66
N MET A 50 6.10 2.96 -2.90
CA MET A 50 5.46 4.22 -2.51
C MET A 50 5.19 5.19 -3.66
N SER A 51 5.99 5.18 -4.73
CA SER A 51 5.74 6.02 -5.90
C SER A 51 4.46 5.62 -6.63
N GLN A 52 4.26 4.31 -6.84
CA GLN A 52 3.03 3.81 -7.45
C GLN A 52 1.81 4.15 -6.57
N PHE A 53 1.91 4.00 -5.24
CA PHE A 53 0.81 4.37 -4.32
C PHE A 53 0.49 5.86 -4.40
N GLY A 54 1.51 6.72 -4.42
CA GLY A 54 1.36 8.17 -4.58
C GLY A 54 0.63 8.55 -5.87
N THR A 55 0.95 7.89 -6.99
CA THR A 55 0.25 8.08 -8.27
C THR A 55 -1.23 7.71 -8.15
N GLN A 56 -1.56 6.58 -7.51
CA GLN A 56 -2.95 6.17 -7.32
C GLN A 56 -3.73 7.15 -6.42
N ALA A 57 -3.09 7.67 -5.37
CA ALA A 57 -3.67 8.68 -4.49
C ALA A 57 -3.93 10.00 -5.24
N ALA A 58 -3.02 10.43 -6.11
CA ALA A 58 -3.21 11.61 -6.95
C ALA A 58 -4.43 11.48 -7.87
N VAL A 59 -4.60 10.32 -8.54
CA VAL A 59 -5.79 10.03 -9.36
C VAL A 59 -7.08 10.12 -8.55
N LEU A 60 -7.07 9.69 -7.29
CA LEU A 60 -8.25 9.81 -6.42
C LEU A 60 -8.55 11.27 -6.06
N ASN A 61 -7.53 12.09 -5.80
CA ASN A 61 -7.70 13.52 -5.54
C ASN A 61 -8.31 14.24 -6.76
N ASP A 62 -7.82 13.96 -7.97
CA ASP A 62 -8.35 14.54 -9.21
C ASP A 62 -9.85 14.23 -9.40
N ARG A 63 -10.25 13.00 -9.04
CA ARG A 63 -11.67 12.58 -9.07
C ARG A 63 -12.51 13.31 -8.04
N ILE A 64 -11.99 13.57 -6.85
CA ILE A 64 -12.66 14.34 -5.80
C ILE A 64 -12.83 15.80 -6.25
N ASP A 65 -11.80 16.41 -6.80
CA ASP A 65 -11.85 17.78 -7.30
C ASP A 65 -12.88 17.92 -8.44
N THR A 66 -12.91 16.93 -9.34
CA THR A 66 -13.94 16.85 -10.39
C THR A 66 -15.35 16.80 -9.80
N ILE A 67 -15.56 16.03 -8.73
CA ILE A 67 -16.85 15.95 -8.05
C ILE A 67 -17.20 17.28 -7.38
N ASN A 68 -16.24 17.92 -6.71
CA ASN A 68 -16.45 19.21 -6.05
C ASN A 68 -16.90 20.28 -7.05
N VAL A 69 -16.24 20.37 -8.21
CA VAL A 69 -16.65 21.30 -9.29
C VAL A 69 -18.08 21.03 -9.74
N ARG A 70 -18.45 19.77 -10.00
CA ARG A 70 -19.81 19.41 -10.42
C ARG A 70 -20.86 19.75 -9.36
N ILE A 71 -20.52 19.60 -8.07
CA ILE A 71 -21.40 19.99 -6.97
C ILE A 71 -21.60 21.51 -6.97
N THR A 72 -20.53 22.30 -7.09
CA THR A 72 -20.62 23.76 -7.21
C THR A 72 -21.52 24.17 -8.38
N GLU A 73 -21.33 23.57 -9.56
CA GLU A 73 -22.15 23.85 -10.73
C GLU A 73 -23.64 23.50 -10.51
N LEU A 74 -23.94 22.40 -9.82
CA LEU A 74 -25.31 22.03 -9.49
C LEU A 74 -25.95 23.01 -8.50
N LEU A 75 -25.19 23.45 -7.49
CA LEU A 75 -25.67 24.45 -6.52
C LEU A 75 -26.00 25.77 -7.20
N ASP A 76 -25.17 26.22 -8.15
CA ASP A 76 -25.43 27.43 -8.93
C ASP A 76 -26.69 27.30 -9.77
N ARG A 77 -26.91 26.14 -10.42
CA ARG A 77 -28.13 25.88 -11.22
C ARG A 77 -29.39 25.87 -10.36
N VAL A 78 -29.35 25.27 -9.17
CA VAL A 78 -30.49 25.27 -8.24
C VAL A 78 -30.79 26.67 -7.71
N GLY A 79 -29.77 27.51 -7.49
CA GLY A 79 -29.95 28.89 -7.06
C GLY A 79 -30.54 29.84 -8.12
N GLN A 80 -30.57 29.43 -9.39
CA GLN A 80 -31.15 30.19 -10.50
C GLN A 80 -32.61 29.83 -10.81
N LEU A 81 -33.17 28.82 -10.12
CA LEU A 81 -34.57 28.39 -10.23
C LEU A 81 -35.44 29.09 -9.16
#